data_AF-H1V9Q0-F1
#
_entry.id   AF-H1V9Q0-F1
#
_cell.length_a   1.000
_cell.length_b   1.000
_cell.length_c   1.000
_cell.angle_alpha   90.00
_cell.angle_beta   90.00
_cell.angle_gamma   90.00
#
_symmetry.space_group_name_H-M   'P 1'
#
loop_
_entity.id
_entity.type
_entity.pdbx_description
1 polymer ?
#
loop_
_entity_poly.entity_id
_entity_poly.type
_entity_poly.pdbx_seq_one_letter_code
_entity_poly.pdbx_strand_id
1 'polypeptide(L)'
;MTTTVLPVGSDRAYDYVIRRVLIIEAGPSDFDIPNFQNLKEWQSVLGGDLDYDYGTTEQPNGNSHIRQSRAKVLDGCSSHNTMIAFRPFRYDMKRWVAQGCHGWDWVTMMQHVDQLRNQVQPVHNRHRNQLTKDWVQSCSTAMKIPVIQDFNAEILDKGQLEQGAGFFNIAYNPDTHQRSSASVAYIHPIICGEERRPNLTVLTEAHVSKIKIEKDVATSPMISLKSGGQRVIVPRKEIILCAGAIDTPRLMLLSGLGPKSQLEGLGIDVVKDIPGVGENLQDHPEGIIMWELNRPVPPNQTTMNSDAGLFLRREPTDAAGSDGNVADLMMHCYQAPYSHHTERAGFEFIPDPYVFCMIPNIPRPRSRGRVYLTSAKPAVNPALDFQCFSDPEGYDAAPMTWGIKAAPGALASESLLIIDPQIVYHPCLGIFGRRVGRLIGEVAWAGNLVKSAGLLVRLPQFGVSAHAHGFILRATEHVLESRGKIAESQQATDDEQVQRQDQRRHLVRARAEMDVDNPADKGVPDDRFLESILISLAKRYSNQMRRKDVLI
;
A
#
# COMPACT_ATOMS: atom_id res chain seq x y z
N MET A 1 -11.05 19.55 7.38
CA MET A 1 -12.14 20.39 6.85
C MET A 1 -12.61 19.82 5.51
N THR A 2 -13.90 19.58 5.30
CA THR A 2 -14.49 19.78 3.96
C THR A 2 -14.91 21.23 3.92
N THR A 3 -14.18 22.07 3.19
CA THR A 3 -14.64 23.42 2.93
C THR A 3 -15.85 23.28 2.00
N THR A 4 -17.06 23.27 2.56
CA THR A 4 -18.25 23.59 1.77
C THR A 4 -18.14 25.08 1.45
N VAL A 5 -17.31 25.41 0.45
CA VAL A 5 -17.49 26.64 -0.29
C VAL A 5 -18.79 26.40 -1.04
N LEU A 6 -19.86 27.01 -0.54
CA LEU A 6 -21.10 27.14 -1.31
C LEU A 6 -20.69 27.58 -2.72
N PRO A 7 -21.02 26.79 -3.76
CA PRO A 7 -20.57 27.10 -5.10
C PRO A 7 -21.08 28.49 -5.47
N VAL A 8 -20.16 29.41 -5.76
CA VAL A 8 -20.49 30.64 -6.47
C VAL A 8 -20.24 30.33 -7.94
N GLY A 9 -21.17 29.56 -8.52
CA GLY A 9 -21.32 29.45 -9.96
C GLY A 9 -22.06 30.69 -10.48
N SER A 10 -21.49 31.29 -11.51
CA SER A 10 -22.03 32.37 -12.33
C SER A 10 -23.51 32.19 -12.69
N ASP A 11 -24.25 33.31 -12.67
CA ASP A 11 -25.55 33.51 -13.32
C ASP A 11 -26.70 32.58 -12.92
N ARG A 12 -27.27 32.83 -11.73
CA ARG A 12 -28.73 32.79 -11.54
C ARG A 12 -29.13 33.57 -10.28
N ALA A 13 -30.06 34.48 -10.46
CA ALA A 13 -30.63 35.35 -9.45
C ALA A 13 -31.28 34.54 -8.30
N TYR A 14 -30.54 34.36 -7.22
CA TYR A 14 -31.05 34.08 -5.90
C TYR A 14 -30.52 35.19 -4.98
N ASP A 15 -31.39 35.78 -4.15
CA ASP A 15 -31.02 36.78 -3.16
C ASP A 15 -29.89 36.26 -2.25
N TYR A 16 -28.65 36.63 -2.57
CA TYR A 16 -27.47 36.26 -1.79
C TYR A 16 -27.43 37.10 -0.52
N VAL A 17 -28.03 36.59 0.56
CA VAL A 17 -27.68 37.04 1.90
C VAL A 17 -26.19 36.73 2.09
N ILE A 18 -25.34 37.76 2.12
CA ILE A 18 -23.92 37.63 2.47
C ILE A 18 -23.85 37.07 3.89
N ARG A 19 -23.73 35.74 4.02
CA ARG A 19 -23.57 35.08 5.32
C ARG A 19 -22.15 35.31 5.81
N ARG A 20 -22.00 35.67 7.08
CA ARG A 20 -20.68 35.66 7.75
C ARG A 20 -20.33 34.21 8.08
N VAL A 21 -19.13 33.80 7.68
CA VAL A 21 -18.63 32.43 7.85
C VAL A 21 -17.39 32.47 8.74
N LEU A 22 -17.37 31.59 9.73
CA LEU A 22 -16.20 31.33 10.57
C LEU A 22 -15.74 29.89 10.31
N ILE A 23 -14.49 29.74 9.89
CA ILE A 23 -13.78 28.47 9.79
C ILE A 23 -12.89 28.35 11.04
N ILE A 24 -12.90 27.21 11.71
CA ILE A 24 -12.11 26.95 12.92
C ILE A 24 -11.23 25.72 12.66
N GLU A 25 -9.91 25.91 12.68
CA GLU A 25 -8.90 24.86 12.49
C GLU A 25 -8.04 24.73 13.74
N ALA A 26 -7.77 23.48 14.16
CA ALA A 26 -6.93 23.21 15.32
C ALA A 26 -5.42 23.36 15.00
N GLY A 27 -5.02 23.11 13.76
CA GLY A 27 -3.68 23.35 13.25
C GLY A 27 -3.39 24.81 12.84
N PRO A 28 -2.11 25.13 12.56
CA PRO A 28 -1.73 26.40 11.95
C PRO A 28 -2.15 26.48 10.48
N SER A 29 -1.96 27.64 9.86
CA SER A 29 -2.01 27.76 8.39
C SER A 29 -0.86 26.97 7.77
N ASP A 30 -1.12 26.30 6.66
CA ASP A 30 -0.10 25.60 5.86
C ASP A 30 0.66 26.54 4.90
N PHE A 31 0.18 27.77 4.71
CA PHE A 31 0.67 28.75 3.72
C PHE A 31 2.19 29.00 3.80
N ASP A 32 2.72 29.20 5.00
CA ASP A 32 4.14 29.52 5.23
C ASP A 32 4.98 28.29 5.63
N ILE A 33 4.49 27.08 5.35
CA ILE A 33 5.14 25.82 5.73
C ILE A 33 5.59 25.06 4.46
N PRO A 34 6.84 25.21 3.99
CA PRO A 34 7.27 24.78 2.66
C PRO A 34 7.07 23.30 2.34
N ASN A 35 7.34 22.40 3.30
CA ASN A 35 7.18 20.95 3.11
C ASN A 35 5.71 20.52 3.00
N PHE A 36 4.76 21.30 3.53
CA PHE A 36 3.34 21.11 3.26
C PHE A 36 2.95 21.63 1.86
N GLN A 37 3.64 22.63 1.33
CA GLN A 37 3.37 23.14 -0.02
C GLN A 37 3.98 22.25 -1.12
N ASN A 38 5.19 21.73 -0.90
CA ASN A 38 5.90 20.91 -1.86
C ASN A 38 5.41 19.46 -1.82
N LEU A 39 4.75 19.01 -2.89
CA LEU A 39 4.20 17.65 -2.96
C LEU A 39 5.27 16.56 -2.87
N LYS A 40 6.52 16.83 -3.28
CA LYS A 40 7.63 15.87 -3.16
C LYS A 40 8.00 15.56 -1.72
N GLU A 41 7.68 16.45 -0.79
CA GLU A 41 8.04 16.33 0.63
C GLU A 41 6.92 15.75 1.49
N TRP A 42 5.85 15.21 0.88
CA TRP A 42 4.67 14.70 1.61
C TRP A 42 5.00 13.64 2.67
N GLN A 43 6.03 12.81 2.46
CA GLN A 43 6.44 11.80 3.46
C GLN A 43 7.07 12.45 4.70
N SER A 44 7.71 13.62 4.57
CA SER A 44 8.41 14.29 5.66
C SER A 44 7.48 14.87 6.72
N VAL A 45 6.20 15.03 6.41
CA VAL A 45 5.19 15.62 7.30
C VAL A 45 4.37 14.56 8.05
N LEU A 46 4.59 13.27 7.78
CA LEU A 46 3.92 12.18 8.49
C LEU A 46 4.57 11.91 9.85
N GLY A 47 3.77 11.66 10.88
CA GLY A 47 4.26 11.36 12.24
C GLY A 47 4.96 12.53 12.96
N GLY A 48 4.97 13.73 12.38
CA GLY A 48 5.51 14.94 13.02
C GLY A 48 4.49 15.66 13.90
N ASP A 49 4.86 16.81 14.46
CA ASP A 49 4.01 17.61 15.37
C ASP A 49 2.67 18.08 14.78
N LEU A 50 2.60 18.10 13.44
CA LEU A 50 1.42 18.50 12.66
C LEU A 50 0.63 17.29 12.13
N ASP A 51 0.83 16.12 12.74
CA ASP A 51 0.05 14.91 12.56
C ASP A 51 -0.63 14.54 13.87
N TYR A 52 -1.94 14.27 13.84
CA TYR A 52 -2.64 13.73 15.02
C TYR A 52 -2.20 12.32 15.38
N ASP A 53 -1.75 11.56 14.38
CA ASP A 53 -1.05 10.29 14.53
C ASP A 53 -1.79 9.27 15.43
N TYR A 54 -2.99 8.87 15.01
CA TYR A 54 -3.88 8.04 15.81
C TYR A 54 -3.47 6.56 15.78
N GLY A 55 -3.32 5.94 16.94
CA GLY A 55 -3.16 4.48 17.06
C GLY A 55 -4.48 3.73 16.84
N THR A 56 -4.37 2.46 16.45
CA THR A 56 -5.49 1.53 16.37
C THR A 56 -5.62 0.70 17.65
N THR A 57 -6.82 0.17 17.91
CA THR A 57 -6.98 -0.91 18.90
C THR A 57 -6.37 -2.20 18.37
N GLU A 58 -6.34 -3.25 19.19
CA GLU A 58 -6.00 -4.59 18.70
C GLU A 58 -6.87 -4.97 17.49
N GLN A 59 -6.23 -5.49 16.44
CA GLN A 59 -6.84 -5.94 15.20
C GLN A 59 -6.56 -7.44 15.04
N PRO A 60 -7.44 -8.35 15.50
CA PRO A 60 -7.16 -9.80 15.54
C PRO A 60 -6.80 -10.42 14.17
N ASN A 61 -7.41 -9.92 13.11
CA ASN A 61 -7.16 -10.37 11.72
C ASN A 61 -6.30 -9.36 10.93
N GLY A 62 -5.79 -8.31 11.58
CA GLY A 62 -5.10 -7.20 10.94
C GLY A 62 -3.78 -6.84 11.62
N ASN A 63 -3.30 -5.62 11.39
CA ASN A 63 -2.07 -5.11 11.98
C ASN A 63 -2.39 -4.04 13.04
N SER A 64 -2.33 -4.43 14.32
CA SER A 64 -2.57 -3.56 15.49
C SER A 64 -1.59 -2.39 15.66
N HIS A 65 -0.58 -2.27 14.79
CA HIS A 65 0.43 -1.22 14.85
C HIS A 65 0.28 -0.19 13.73
N ILE A 66 -0.77 -0.29 12.90
CA ILE A 66 -1.09 0.74 11.93
C ILE A 66 -1.41 2.04 12.68
N ARG A 67 -0.80 3.12 12.20
CA ARG A 67 -1.05 4.50 12.66
C ARG A 67 -1.82 5.24 11.58
N GLN A 68 -2.91 5.88 11.99
CA GLN A 68 -3.78 6.67 11.13
C GLN A 68 -3.33 8.13 11.16
N SER A 69 -2.38 8.45 10.28
CA SER A 69 -1.86 9.79 10.09
C SER A 69 -2.96 10.73 9.60
N ARG A 70 -3.28 11.79 10.36
CA ARG A 70 -4.25 12.83 10.01
C ARG A 70 -3.62 14.20 10.20
N ALA A 71 -3.57 15.00 9.14
CA ALA A 71 -2.93 16.30 9.21
C ALA A 71 -3.67 17.26 10.16
N LYS A 72 -2.89 17.99 10.95
CA LYS A 72 -3.29 19.06 11.85
C LYS A 72 -2.77 20.39 11.32
N VAL A 73 -3.28 20.81 10.18
CA VAL A 73 -3.04 22.10 9.53
C VAL A 73 -4.32 22.57 8.85
N LEU A 74 -4.38 23.84 8.45
CA LEU A 74 -5.44 24.36 7.61
C LEU A 74 -5.63 23.48 6.37
N ASP A 75 -6.91 23.20 6.07
CA ASP A 75 -7.42 22.17 5.16
C ASP A 75 -7.50 20.75 5.77
N GLY A 76 -6.36 20.25 6.26
CA GLY A 76 -6.22 18.91 6.81
C GLY A 76 -5.51 17.98 5.84
N CYS A 77 -6.04 16.77 5.62
CA CYS A 77 -5.29 15.70 4.97
C CYS A 77 -4.93 15.96 3.48
N SER A 78 -5.60 16.86 2.76
CA SER A 78 -5.13 17.28 1.42
C SER A 78 -3.79 18.02 1.47
N SER A 79 -3.37 18.53 2.62
CA SER A 79 -2.07 19.19 2.79
C SER A 79 -0.92 18.21 3.09
N HIS A 80 -1.19 16.93 3.41
CA HIS A 80 -0.15 15.91 3.61
C HIS A 80 -0.30 14.63 2.77
N ASN A 81 -1.38 14.48 2.01
CA ASN A 81 -1.59 13.31 1.17
C ASN A 81 -0.76 13.38 -0.13
N THR A 82 -0.92 12.35 -0.96
CA THR A 82 -0.25 12.17 -2.24
C THR A 82 -0.93 12.90 -3.42
N MET A 83 -2.04 13.60 -3.17
CA MET A 83 -2.84 14.31 -4.18
C MET A 83 -3.37 13.46 -5.34
N ILE A 84 -3.40 12.12 -5.23
CA ILE A 84 -4.10 11.27 -6.19
C ILE A 84 -5.58 11.67 -6.22
N ALA A 85 -6.10 11.98 -7.41
CA ALA A 85 -7.40 12.58 -7.59
C ALA A 85 -8.23 11.80 -8.62
N PHE A 86 -9.21 11.04 -8.14
CA PHE A 86 -10.18 10.34 -8.98
C PHE A 86 -11.54 11.02 -8.98
N ARG A 87 -12.21 11.00 -10.13
CA ARG A 87 -13.65 11.19 -10.20
C ARG A 87 -14.37 10.02 -9.50
N PRO A 88 -15.53 10.25 -8.86
CA PRO A 88 -16.31 9.16 -8.27
C PRO A 88 -16.77 8.20 -9.36
N PHE A 89 -17.20 6.99 -9.00
CA PHE A 89 -17.76 6.04 -9.97
C PHE A 89 -19.29 6.06 -9.89
N ARG A 90 -19.95 5.88 -11.03
CA ARG A 90 -21.42 5.87 -11.13
C ARG A 90 -22.04 4.80 -10.26
N TYR A 91 -21.41 3.63 -10.16
CA TYR A 91 -21.86 2.56 -9.28
C TYR A 91 -21.84 2.97 -7.79
N ASP A 92 -20.80 3.66 -7.34
CA ASP A 92 -20.72 4.09 -5.94
C ASP A 92 -21.78 5.15 -5.60
N MET A 93 -22.11 6.03 -6.54
CA MET A 93 -23.21 6.99 -6.36
C MET A 93 -24.58 6.30 -6.34
N LYS A 94 -24.78 5.26 -7.16
CA LYS A 94 -26.00 4.42 -7.08
C LYS A 94 -26.12 3.76 -5.71
N ARG A 95 -25.01 3.25 -5.13
CA ARG A 95 -25.00 2.66 -3.78
C ARG A 95 -25.44 3.67 -2.73
N TRP A 96 -24.95 4.90 -2.79
CA TRP A 96 -25.37 5.96 -1.86
C TRP A 96 -26.88 6.23 -1.94
N VAL A 97 -27.43 6.39 -3.15
CA VAL A 97 -28.87 6.59 -3.33
C VAL A 97 -29.68 5.40 -2.81
N ALA A 98 -29.23 4.17 -3.06
CA ALA A 98 -29.86 2.95 -2.55
C ALA A 98 -29.82 2.85 -1.02
N GLN A 99 -28.83 3.47 -0.37
CA GLN A 99 -28.71 3.57 1.09
C GLN A 99 -29.52 4.75 1.68
N GLY A 100 -30.30 5.45 0.86
CA GLY A 100 -31.17 6.54 1.29
C GLY A 100 -30.59 7.95 1.15
N CYS A 101 -29.37 8.10 0.58
CA CYS A 101 -28.78 9.41 0.29
C CYS A 101 -29.37 10.00 -1.00
N HIS A 102 -30.68 10.29 -0.99
CA HIS A 102 -31.37 10.90 -2.12
C HIS A 102 -30.73 12.24 -2.52
N GLY A 103 -30.58 12.47 -3.83
CA GLY A 103 -29.93 13.66 -4.38
C GLY A 103 -28.40 13.59 -4.47
N TRP A 104 -27.76 12.53 -3.96
CA TRP A 104 -26.33 12.26 -4.10
C TRP A 104 -26.02 11.31 -5.27
N ASP A 105 -26.73 11.49 -6.39
CA ASP A 105 -26.53 10.68 -7.58
C ASP A 105 -25.33 11.15 -8.42
N TRP A 106 -25.03 10.37 -9.45
CA TRP A 106 -23.94 10.64 -10.39
C TRP A 106 -23.96 12.05 -10.99
N VAL A 107 -25.13 12.52 -11.42
CA VAL A 107 -25.24 13.80 -12.13
C VAL A 107 -24.93 14.93 -11.16
N THR A 108 -25.55 14.92 -9.98
CA THR A 108 -25.31 15.93 -8.95
C THR A 108 -23.85 15.94 -8.49
N MET A 109 -23.27 14.75 -8.27
CA MET A 109 -21.89 14.65 -7.82
C MET A 109 -20.89 15.14 -8.85
N MET A 110 -21.09 14.78 -10.12
CA MET A 110 -20.22 15.25 -11.20
C MET A 110 -20.28 16.77 -11.38
N GLN A 111 -21.47 17.38 -11.24
CA GLN A 111 -21.60 18.85 -11.26
C GLN A 111 -20.76 19.52 -10.18
N HIS A 112 -20.67 18.94 -8.97
CA HIS A 112 -19.83 19.47 -7.91
C HIS A 112 -18.34 19.24 -8.16
N VAL A 113 -17.96 18.05 -8.66
CA VAL A 113 -16.56 17.74 -9.01
C VAL A 113 -16.04 18.68 -10.09
N ASP A 114 -16.86 19.01 -11.08
CA ASP A 114 -16.51 19.93 -12.17
C ASP A 114 -16.33 21.39 -11.71
N GLN A 115 -16.80 21.74 -10.51
CA GLN A 115 -16.67 23.07 -9.91
C GLN A 115 -15.49 23.17 -8.93
N LEU A 116 -14.72 22.09 -8.74
CA LEU A 116 -13.55 22.12 -7.88
C LEU A 116 -12.48 23.03 -8.48
N ARG A 117 -11.87 23.88 -7.63
CA ARG A 117 -10.78 24.80 -8.02
C ARG A 117 -9.42 24.12 -8.12
N ASN A 118 -9.32 22.87 -7.67
CA ASN A 118 -8.08 22.12 -7.64
C ASN A 118 -7.59 21.84 -9.08
N GLN A 119 -6.29 22.04 -9.30
CA GLN A 119 -5.65 21.79 -10.58
C GLN A 119 -5.30 20.31 -10.70
N VAL A 120 -6.18 19.53 -11.31
CA VAL A 120 -6.03 18.07 -11.52
C VAL A 120 -5.63 17.78 -12.96
N GLN A 121 -4.57 16.98 -13.13
CA GLN A 121 -4.15 16.48 -14.44
C GLN A 121 -3.46 15.12 -14.31
N PRO A 122 -3.37 14.32 -15.38
CA PRO A 122 -2.46 13.17 -15.40
C PRO A 122 -1.04 13.60 -15.00
N VAL A 123 -0.29 12.71 -14.34
CA VAL A 123 1.14 12.94 -14.03
C VAL A 123 1.84 13.48 -15.27
N HIS A 124 2.51 14.62 -15.14
CA HIS A 124 3.15 15.28 -16.27
C HIS A 124 4.26 14.41 -16.87
N ASN A 125 4.42 14.39 -18.19
CA ASN A 125 5.40 13.52 -18.89
C ASN A 125 6.83 13.60 -18.33
N ARG A 126 7.27 14.79 -17.92
CA ARG A 126 8.58 15.05 -17.27
C ARG A 126 8.76 14.32 -15.92
N HIS A 127 7.68 13.91 -15.26
CA HIS A 127 7.66 13.15 -14.00
C HIS A 127 7.27 11.68 -14.22
N ARG A 128 7.34 11.19 -15.46
CA ARG A 128 7.11 9.77 -15.78
C ARG A 128 8.46 9.11 -16.04
N ASN A 129 9.13 8.67 -14.99
CA ASN A 129 10.42 8.00 -15.11
C ASN A 129 10.31 6.64 -15.84
N GLN A 130 11.46 6.11 -16.27
CA GLN A 130 11.49 4.88 -17.06
C GLN A 130 11.03 3.65 -16.27
N LEU A 131 11.39 3.53 -14.98
CA LEU A 131 10.97 2.42 -14.11
C LEU A 131 9.43 2.29 -14.08
N THR A 132 8.74 3.40 -13.87
CA THR A 132 7.27 3.42 -13.80
C THR A 132 6.63 3.14 -15.16
N LYS A 133 7.24 3.62 -16.27
CA LYS A 133 6.78 3.30 -17.63
C LYS A 133 6.89 1.80 -17.91
N ASP A 134 8.02 1.20 -17.56
CA ASP A 134 8.26 -0.24 -17.73
C ASP A 134 7.31 -1.06 -16.86
N TRP A 135 7.01 -0.58 -15.65
CA TRP A 135 6.01 -1.18 -14.78
C TRP A 135 4.60 -1.17 -15.39
N VAL A 136 4.13 -0.02 -15.87
CA VAL A 136 2.82 0.11 -16.53
C VAL A 136 2.74 -0.82 -17.75
N GLN A 137 3.79 -0.82 -18.60
CA GLN A 137 3.82 -1.66 -19.79
C GLN A 137 3.85 -3.15 -19.44
N SER A 138 4.58 -3.53 -18.39
CA SER A 138 4.66 -4.92 -17.95
C SER A 138 3.32 -5.42 -17.41
N CYS A 139 2.65 -4.61 -16.58
CA CYS A 139 1.30 -4.91 -16.10
C CYS A 139 0.34 -5.11 -17.29
N SER A 140 0.35 -4.19 -18.25
CA SER A 140 -0.47 -4.27 -19.45
C SER A 140 -0.21 -5.56 -20.25
N THR A 141 1.05 -5.86 -20.55
CA THR A 141 1.44 -7.03 -21.35
C THR A 141 1.13 -8.34 -20.63
N ALA A 142 1.54 -8.48 -19.37
CA ALA A 142 1.43 -9.73 -18.64
C ALA A 142 -0.03 -10.07 -18.28
N MET A 143 -0.84 -9.06 -17.95
CA MET A 143 -2.24 -9.24 -17.58
C MET A 143 -3.21 -9.08 -18.75
N LYS A 144 -2.71 -8.68 -19.93
CA LYS A 144 -3.51 -8.41 -21.14
C LYS A 144 -4.61 -7.37 -20.90
N ILE A 145 -4.25 -6.30 -20.19
CA ILE A 145 -5.12 -5.18 -19.84
C ILE A 145 -4.66 -3.90 -20.55
N PRO A 146 -5.56 -2.93 -20.83
CA PRO A 146 -5.18 -1.71 -21.52
C PRO A 146 -4.27 -0.80 -20.67
N VAL A 147 -3.43 -0.01 -21.36
CA VAL A 147 -2.79 1.16 -20.75
C VAL A 147 -3.75 2.34 -20.86
N ILE A 148 -4.18 2.86 -19.70
CA ILE A 148 -5.08 4.00 -19.59
C ILE A 148 -4.26 5.28 -19.51
N GLN A 149 -4.55 6.24 -20.40
CA GLN A 149 -3.78 7.49 -20.51
C GLN A 149 -4.21 8.55 -19.49
N ASP A 150 -5.50 8.56 -19.16
CA ASP A 150 -6.11 9.48 -18.20
C ASP A 150 -7.29 8.75 -17.52
N PHE A 151 -7.14 8.40 -16.25
CA PHE A 151 -8.17 7.67 -15.52
C PHE A 151 -9.45 8.51 -15.35
N ASN A 152 -9.34 9.82 -15.16
CA ASN A 152 -10.51 10.68 -15.00
C ASN A 152 -11.27 10.88 -16.31
N ALA A 153 -10.59 10.92 -17.45
CA ALA A 153 -11.25 10.93 -18.76
C ALA A 153 -12.02 9.62 -19.00
N GLU A 154 -11.40 8.48 -18.68
CA GLU A 154 -12.03 7.15 -18.78
C GLU A 154 -13.28 7.05 -17.87
N ILE A 155 -13.18 7.50 -16.62
CA ILE A 155 -14.32 7.51 -15.68
C ILE A 155 -15.43 8.44 -16.17
N LEU A 156 -15.09 9.59 -16.76
CA LEU A 156 -16.08 10.51 -17.30
C LEU A 156 -16.84 9.90 -18.48
N ASP A 157 -16.14 9.24 -19.39
CA ASP A 157 -16.73 8.59 -20.58
C ASP A 157 -17.59 7.38 -20.21
N LYS A 158 -17.07 6.49 -19.36
CA LYS A 158 -17.68 5.19 -19.07
C LYS A 158 -18.51 5.17 -17.77
N GLY A 159 -18.37 6.17 -16.92
CA GLY A 159 -18.95 6.21 -15.58
C GLY A 159 -18.30 5.24 -14.58
N GLN A 160 -17.20 4.59 -14.96
CA GLN A 160 -16.51 3.56 -14.18
C GLN A 160 -15.07 3.40 -14.64
N LEU A 161 -14.27 2.70 -13.83
CA LEU A 161 -12.96 2.20 -14.21
C LEU A 161 -12.96 0.67 -14.17
N GLU A 162 -12.67 0.06 -15.32
CA GLU A 162 -12.49 -1.38 -15.44
C GLU A 162 -11.01 -1.76 -15.19
N GLN A 163 -10.55 -2.87 -15.74
CA GLN A 163 -9.16 -3.30 -15.62
C GLN A 163 -8.25 -2.44 -16.52
N GLY A 164 -7.10 -2.04 -15.98
CA GLY A 164 -6.11 -1.26 -16.72
C GLY A 164 -4.98 -0.75 -15.85
N ALA A 165 -3.88 -0.36 -16.48
CA ALA A 165 -2.73 0.24 -15.81
C ALA A 165 -2.44 1.62 -16.40
N GLY A 166 -1.93 2.54 -15.60
CA GLY A 166 -1.69 3.91 -16.07
C GLY A 166 -1.10 4.83 -15.02
N PHE A 167 -0.74 6.04 -15.46
CA PHE A 167 -0.31 7.09 -14.56
C PHE A 167 -1.52 7.79 -13.94
N PHE A 168 -1.42 8.14 -12.66
CA PHE A 168 -2.54 8.77 -11.96
C PHE A 168 -2.86 10.17 -12.46
N ASN A 169 -4.09 10.61 -12.22
CA ASN A 169 -4.42 12.02 -12.16
C ASN A 169 -4.03 12.54 -10.77
N ILE A 170 -3.23 13.61 -10.72
CA ILE A 170 -2.71 14.23 -9.50
C ILE A 170 -3.10 15.71 -9.45
N ALA A 171 -3.49 16.20 -8.28
CA ALA A 171 -3.77 17.62 -8.04
C ALA A 171 -2.50 18.40 -7.62
N TYR A 172 -1.80 19.03 -8.58
CA TYR A 172 -0.54 19.75 -8.31
C TYR A 172 -0.17 20.72 -9.44
N ASN A 173 0.84 21.57 -9.24
CA ASN A 173 1.48 22.34 -10.30
C ASN A 173 2.77 21.60 -10.73
N PRO A 174 2.91 21.19 -12.00
CA PRO A 174 4.06 20.42 -12.44
C PRO A 174 5.36 21.25 -12.56
N ASP A 175 5.28 22.57 -12.68
CA ASP A 175 6.43 23.48 -12.75
C ASP A 175 7.04 23.78 -11.40
N THR A 176 6.21 23.92 -10.37
CA THR A 176 6.65 24.30 -9.01
C THR A 176 6.64 23.14 -8.02
N HIS A 177 6.04 21.99 -8.38
CA HIS A 177 5.71 20.89 -7.47
C HIS A 177 4.78 21.27 -6.32
N GLN A 178 4.16 22.45 -6.37
CA GLN A 178 3.20 22.86 -5.36
C GLN A 178 1.98 21.94 -5.43
N ARG A 179 1.56 21.36 -4.30
CA ARG A 179 0.30 20.61 -4.23
C ARG A 179 -0.88 21.55 -4.50
N SER A 180 -1.94 21.01 -5.10
CA SER A 180 -3.20 21.74 -5.23
C SER A 180 -4.18 21.25 -4.16
N SER A 181 -3.85 21.47 -2.88
CA SER A 181 -4.72 21.18 -1.74
C SER A 181 -5.93 22.13 -1.70
N ALA A 182 -6.93 21.88 -0.85
CA ALA A 182 -8.07 22.76 -0.72
C ALA A 182 -7.71 24.09 -0.01
N SER A 183 -6.72 24.12 0.90
CA SER A 183 -6.16 25.40 1.40
C SER A 183 -5.58 26.23 0.26
N VAL A 184 -4.73 25.62 -0.57
CA VAL A 184 -4.11 26.27 -1.74
C VAL A 184 -5.17 26.76 -2.72
N ALA A 185 -6.19 25.95 -3.02
CA ALA A 185 -7.19 26.29 -4.01
C ALA A 185 -8.22 27.33 -3.51
N TYR A 186 -8.60 27.30 -2.22
CA TYR A 186 -9.75 28.07 -1.71
C TYR A 186 -9.41 29.14 -0.66
N ILE A 187 -8.30 29.01 0.08
CA ILE A 187 -7.98 29.91 1.20
C ILE A 187 -6.74 30.76 0.91
N HIS A 188 -5.70 30.20 0.29
CA HIS A 188 -4.47 30.93 -0.01
C HIS A 188 -4.69 32.19 -0.87
N PRO A 189 -5.55 32.18 -1.93
CA PRO A 189 -5.88 33.39 -2.68
C PRO A 189 -6.44 34.51 -1.79
N ILE A 190 -7.11 34.16 -0.69
CA ILE A 190 -7.66 35.12 0.27
C ILE A 190 -6.55 35.65 1.20
N ILE A 191 -5.65 34.77 1.64
CA ILE A 191 -4.51 35.12 2.50
C ILE A 191 -3.53 36.04 1.77
N CYS A 192 -3.18 35.73 0.51
CA CYS A 192 -2.24 36.53 -0.28
C CYS A 192 -2.86 37.82 -0.88
N GLY A 193 -4.17 38.01 -0.72
CA GLY A 193 -4.88 39.20 -1.19
C GLY A 193 -5.31 39.20 -2.66
N GLU A 194 -5.16 38.08 -3.36
CA GLU A 194 -5.65 37.87 -4.74
C GLU A 194 -7.19 37.84 -4.81
N GLU A 195 -7.86 37.36 -3.75
CA GLU A 195 -9.31 37.25 -3.64
C GLU A 195 -9.83 37.92 -2.37
N ARG A 196 -10.78 38.85 -2.49
CA ARG A 196 -11.36 39.55 -1.33
C ARG A 196 -12.64 38.88 -0.84
N ARG A 197 -12.59 38.30 0.37
CA ARG A 197 -13.77 37.70 1.05
C ARG A 197 -14.00 38.31 2.44
N PRO A 198 -14.61 39.51 2.53
CA PRO A 198 -14.73 40.24 3.80
C PRO A 198 -15.70 39.59 4.80
N ASN A 199 -16.53 38.64 4.34
CA ASN A 199 -17.46 37.89 5.17
C ASN A 199 -16.89 36.57 5.71
N LEU A 200 -15.64 36.22 5.40
CA LEU A 200 -14.98 35.02 5.88
C LEU A 200 -13.95 35.36 6.97
N THR A 201 -13.98 34.58 8.05
CA THR A 201 -12.93 34.59 9.08
C THR A 201 -12.39 33.18 9.23
N VAL A 202 -11.06 33.03 9.20
CA VAL A 202 -10.38 31.76 9.45
C VAL A 202 -9.66 31.89 10.77
N LEU A 203 -10.00 31.03 11.73
CA LEU A 203 -9.39 30.95 13.04
C LEU A 203 -8.59 29.65 13.13
N THR A 204 -7.28 29.76 12.96
CA THR A 204 -6.33 28.65 13.11
C THR A 204 -5.88 28.51 14.57
N GLU A 205 -5.17 27.42 14.86
CA GLU A 205 -4.65 27.08 16.20
C GLU A 205 -5.74 27.11 17.30
N ALA A 206 -6.95 26.69 16.92
CA ALA A 206 -8.15 26.75 17.71
C ALA A 206 -8.87 25.39 17.71
N HIS A 207 -8.92 24.74 18.86
CA HIS A 207 -9.48 23.40 19.01
C HIS A 207 -10.92 23.45 19.54
N VAL A 208 -11.85 22.82 18.83
CA VAL A 208 -13.24 22.64 19.28
C VAL A 208 -13.34 21.32 20.06
N SER A 209 -13.63 21.38 21.36
CA SER A 209 -13.69 20.18 22.21
C SER A 209 -15.10 19.62 22.41
N LYS A 210 -16.12 20.48 22.30
CA LYS A 210 -17.53 20.13 22.53
C LYS A 210 -18.44 21.15 21.85
N ILE A 211 -19.63 20.71 21.47
CA ILE A 211 -20.72 21.56 20.98
C ILE A 211 -21.83 21.54 22.02
N LYS A 212 -22.25 22.73 22.45
CA LYS A 212 -23.41 22.90 23.32
C LYS A 212 -24.67 22.71 22.49
N ILE A 213 -25.56 21.85 22.97
CA ILE A 213 -26.87 21.61 22.37
C ILE A 213 -27.94 22.03 23.38
N GLU A 214 -28.90 22.85 22.96
CA GLU A 214 -30.04 23.27 23.77
C GLU A 214 -31.31 23.08 22.96
N LYS A 215 -32.30 22.36 23.53
CA LYS A 215 -33.61 22.13 22.89
C LYS A 215 -33.49 21.62 21.44
N ASP A 216 -32.62 20.64 21.22
CA ASP A 216 -32.32 20.04 19.90
C ASP A 216 -31.66 21.01 18.89
N VAL A 217 -31.04 22.10 19.36
CA VAL A 217 -30.31 23.08 18.54
C VAL A 217 -28.85 23.17 18.98
N ALA A 218 -27.92 23.09 18.03
CA ALA A 218 -26.49 23.33 18.29
C ALA A 218 -26.22 24.83 18.45
N THR A 219 -25.97 25.27 19.69
CA THR A 219 -25.93 26.70 20.04
C THR A 219 -24.54 27.29 20.15
N SER A 220 -23.51 26.50 20.46
CA SER A 220 -22.15 27.04 20.57
C SER A 220 -21.05 25.97 20.56
N PRO A 221 -19.97 26.12 19.76
CA PRO A 221 -18.75 25.35 19.92
C PRO A 221 -17.89 25.93 21.07
N MET A 222 -17.38 25.06 21.93
CA MET A 222 -16.38 25.40 22.95
C MET A 222 -14.98 25.35 22.34
N ILE A 223 -14.34 26.51 22.22
CA ILE A 223 -13.05 26.67 21.52
C ILE A 223 -11.95 26.98 22.53
N SER A 224 -10.84 26.23 22.46
CA SER A 224 -9.59 26.53 23.15
C SER A 224 -8.54 26.97 22.14
N LEU A 225 -7.90 28.10 22.38
CA LEU A 225 -6.83 28.63 21.55
C LEU A 225 -5.48 28.10 22.05
N LYS A 226 -4.53 27.88 21.14
CA LYS A 226 -3.14 27.53 21.51
C LYS A 226 -2.49 28.56 22.44
N SER A 227 -2.90 29.83 22.36
CA SER A 227 -2.48 30.91 23.27
C SER A 227 -3.02 30.78 24.70
N GLY A 228 -3.81 29.75 25.01
CA GLY A 228 -4.38 29.48 26.34
C GLY A 228 -5.75 30.12 26.60
N GLY A 229 -6.25 30.94 25.67
CA GLY A 229 -7.57 31.56 25.78
C GLY A 229 -8.72 30.62 25.40
N GLN A 230 -9.90 30.83 25.99
CA GLN A 230 -11.14 30.20 25.55
C GLN A 230 -12.01 31.18 24.76
N ARG A 231 -12.74 30.67 23.77
CA ARG A 231 -13.73 31.41 23.00
C ARG A 231 -15.03 30.62 22.96
N VAL A 232 -16.13 31.35 23.06
CA VAL A 232 -17.49 30.85 22.87
C VAL A 232 -18.07 31.65 21.73
N ILE A 233 -18.48 30.97 20.67
CA ILE A 233 -19.07 31.59 19.48
C ILE A 233 -20.53 31.20 19.42
N VAL A 234 -21.41 32.15 19.06
CA VAL A 234 -22.84 31.90 18.88
C VAL A 234 -23.16 31.99 17.39
N PRO A 235 -23.19 30.86 16.64
CA PRO A 235 -23.65 30.84 15.27
C PRO A 235 -25.10 31.31 15.17
N ARG A 236 -25.43 32.05 14.11
CA ARG A 236 -26.80 32.56 13.87
C ARG A 236 -27.69 31.61 13.10
N LYS A 237 -27.09 30.61 12.45
CA LYS A 237 -27.78 29.71 11.52
C LYS A 237 -27.42 28.27 11.82
N GLU A 238 -26.19 27.88 11.52
CA GLU A 238 -25.80 26.47 11.45
C GLU A 238 -24.36 26.29 11.94
N ILE A 239 -24.05 25.07 12.38
CA ILE A 239 -22.68 24.56 12.59
C ILE A 239 -22.51 23.40 11.61
N ILE A 240 -21.44 23.44 10.81
CA ILE A 240 -21.09 22.37 9.87
C ILE A 240 -19.84 21.66 10.42
N LEU A 241 -19.94 20.35 10.66
CA LEU A 241 -18.82 19.56 11.17
C LEU A 241 -18.00 19.00 10.02
N CYS A 242 -16.73 19.39 10.01
CA CYS A 242 -15.79 19.11 8.93
C CYS A 242 -14.46 18.55 9.47
N ALA A 243 -14.49 17.88 10.63
CA ALA A 243 -13.30 17.41 11.36
C ALA A 243 -12.77 16.04 10.85
N GLY A 244 -13.32 15.51 9.76
CA GLY A 244 -12.92 14.22 9.19
C GLY A 244 -13.59 13.02 9.87
N ALA A 245 -13.30 11.82 9.36
CA ALA A 245 -13.98 10.57 9.75
C ALA A 245 -13.69 10.11 11.19
N ILE A 246 -12.65 10.65 11.84
CA ILE A 246 -12.27 10.32 13.22
C ILE A 246 -12.79 11.40 14.19
N ASP A 247 -12.45 12.67 13.95
CA ASP A 247 -12.76 13.71 14.92
C ASP A 247 -14.20 14.25 14.83
N THR A 248 -14.90 14.10 13.70
CA THR A 248 -16.33 14.42 13.64
C THR A 248 -17.15 13.52 14.58
N PRO A 249 -17.11 12.17 14.51
CA PRO A 249 -17.83 11.34 15.46
C PRO A 249 -17.32 11.52 16.89
N ARG A 250 -16.00 11.70 17.11
CA ARG A 250 -15.46 12.02 18.44
C ARG A 250 -16.11 13.28 19.03
N LEU A 251 -16.20 14.36 18.25
CA LEU A 251 -16.80 15.61 18.70
C LEU A 251 -18.30 15.46 18.98
N MET A 252 -19.02 14.70 18.15
CA MET A 252 -20.43 14.38 18.40
C MET A 252 -20.61 13.60 19.71
N LEU A 253 -19.81 12.55 19.93
CA LEU A 253 -19.83 11.74 21.15
C LEU A 253 -19.53 12.59 22.40
N LEU A 254 -18.47 13.41 22.38
CA LEU A 254 -18.13 14.35 23.47
C LEU A 254 -19.22 15.41 23.71
N SER A 255 -20.06 15.67 22.71
CA SER A 255 -21.20 16.59 22.78
C SER A 255 -22.49 15.92 23.25
N GLY A 256 -22.45 14.64 23.61
CA GLY A 256 -23.63 13.87 24.06
C GLY A 256 -24.54 13.40 22.92
N LEU A 257 -24.02 13.39 21.69
CA LEU A 257 -24.74 12.93 20.49
C LEU A 257 -24.13 11.60 20.02
N GLY A 258 -24.75 10.48 20.39
CA GLY A 258 -24.25 9.15 20.03
C GLY A 258 -24.91 8.02 20.81
N PRO A 259 -24.35 6.79 20.78
CA PRO A 259 -24.96 5.64 21.43
C PRO A 259 -25.11 5.84 22.94
N LYS A 260 -26.35 5.82 23.44
CA LYS A 260 -26.68 6.07 24.85
C LYS A 260 -25.82 5.26 25.83
N SER A 261 -25.68 3.96 25.60
CA SER A 261 -24.96 3.04 26.50
C SER A 261 -23.48 3.41 26.66
N GLN A 262 -22.83 3.85 25.57
CA GLN A 262 -21.44 4.28 25.59
C GLN A 262 -21.27 5.59 26.36
N LEU A 263 -22.15 6.56 26.11
CA LEU A 263 -22.08 7.88 26.71
C LEU A 263 -22.34 7.82 28.23
N GLU A 264 -23.38 7.10 28.65
CA GLU A 264 -23.69 6.88 30.07
C GLU A 264 -22.55 6.15 30.79
N GLY A 265 -21.94 5.14 30.16
CA GLY A 265 -20.81 4.40 30.70
C GLY A 265 -19.56 5.26 30.98
N LEU A 266 -19.43 6.41 30.31
CA LEU A 266 -18.35 7.38 30.50
C LEU A 266 -18.76 8.61 31.32
N GLY A 267 -20.00 8.65 31.82
CA GLY A 267 -20.54 9.80 32.55
C GLY A 267 -20.76 11.04 31.67
N ILE A 268 -21.00 10.86 30.38
CA ILE A 268 -21.35 11.94 29.45
C ILE A 268 -22.87 12.05 29.38
N ASP A 269 -23.40 13.26 29.63
CA ASP A 269 -24.84 13.52 29.50
C ASP A 269 -25.32 13.22 28.07
N VAL A 270 -26.33 12.36 27.95
CA VAL A 270 -26.93 12.00 26.67
C VAL A 270 -27.89 13.09 26.25
N VAL A 271 -27.49 13.88 25.25
CA VAL A 271 -28.34 14.88 24.61
C VAL A 271 -29.30 14.19 23.64
N LYS A 272 -28.78 13.28 22.82
CA LYS A 272 -29.57 12.52 21.84
C LYS A 272 -28.92 11.17 21.60
N ASP A 273 -29.71 10.12 21.71
CA ASP A 273 -29.28 8.77 21.37
C ASP A 273 -29.25 8.61 19.85
N ILE A 274 -28.05 8.55 19.28
CA ILE A 274 -27.81 8.40 17.84
C ILE A 274 -26.87 7.20 17.65
N PRO A 275 -27.41 5.97 17.55
CA PRO A 275 -26.60 4.75 17.63
C PRO A 275 -25.61 4.60 16.46
N GLY A 276 -25.79 5.31 15.35
CA GLY A 276 -24.87 5.29 14.21
C GLY A 276 -23.62 6.16 14.36
N VAL A 277 -23.54 7.03 15.38
CA VAL A 277 -22.37 7.92 15.56
C VAL A 277 -21.17 7.08 16.01
N GLY A 278 -20.12 7.10 15.19
CA GLY A 278 -18.90 6.33 15.43
C GLY A 278 -18.92 4.95 14.78
N GLU A 279 -20.05 4.48 14.27
CA GLU A 279 -20.16 3.16 13.62
C GLU A 279 -19.88 3.24 12.11
N ASN A 280 -19.81 2.08 11.45
CA ASN A 280 -19.64 1.95 9.99
C ASN A 280 -18.34 2.59 9.45
N LEU A 281 -17.28 2.60 10.28
CA LEU A 281 -15.94 3.01 9.85
C LEU A 281 -15.46 2.07 8.74
N GLN A 282 -14.95 2.66 7.66
CA GLN A 282 -14.45 1.96 6.49
C GLN A 282 -13.12 2.60 6.09
N ASP A 283 -12.22 1.78 5.57
CA ASP A 283 -10.93 2.20 5.04
C ASP A 283 -10.52 1.28 3.89
N HIS A 284 -9.61 1.69 3.03
CA HIS A 284 -9.02 0.78 2.03
C HIS A 284 -7.87 0.02 2.68
N PRO A 285 -8.04 -1.25 3.13
CA PRO A 285 -6.93 -2.00 3.68
C PRO A 285 -5.87 -2.21 2.60
N GLU A 286 -4.62 -1.93 2.94
CA GLU A 286 -3.47 -2.03 2.03
C GLU A 286 -2.52 -3.14 2.46
N GLY A 287 -2.04 -3.90 1.48
CA GLY A 287 -0.91 -4.82 1.60
C GLY A 287 0.32 -4.21 0.93
N ILE A 288 1.48 -4.84 1.11
CA ILE A 288 2.70 -4.38 0.46
C ILE A 288 3.53 -5.56 -0.05
N ILE A 289 4.12 -5.38 -1.21
CA ILE A 289 5.09 -6.28 -1.81
C ILE A 289 6.27 -5.42 -2.25
N MET A 290 7.47 -5.77 -1.82
CA MET A 290 8.69 -4.99 -2.08
C MET A 290 9.67 -5.81 -2.90
N TRP A 291 10.36 -5.13 -3.81
CA TRP A 291 11.43 -5.68 -4.61
C TRP A 291 12.68 -4.82 -4.49
N GLU A 292 13.82 -5.50 -4.43
CA GLU A 292 15.13 -4.89 -4.60
C GLU A 292 15.41 -4.68 -6.09
N LEU A 293 15.91 -3.49 -6.42
CA LEU A 293 16.26 -3.09 -7.76
C LEU A 293 17.77 -3.24 -7.96
N ASN A 294 18.19 -3.76 -9.11
CA ASN A 294 19.61 -3.80 -9.48
C ASN A 294 20.18 -2.41 -9.86
N ARG A 295 19.32 -1.40 -9.93
CA ARG A 295 19.66 -0.01 -10.28
C ARG A 295 18.83 0.94 -9.43
N PRO A 296 19.37 2.13 -9.09
CA PRO A 296 18.61 3.10 -8.31
C PRO A 296 17.39 3.60 -9.10
N VAL A 297 16.31 3.92 -8.39
CA VAL A 297 15.17 4.67 -8.92
C VAL A 297 15.69 5.96 -9.59
N PRO A 298 15.26 6.31 -10.80
CA PRO A 298 15.69 7.53 -11.47
C PRO A 298 15.38 8.77 -10.63
N PRO A 299 16.38 9.56 -10.21
CA PRO A 299 16.17 10.68 -9.30
C PRO A 299 15.43 11.83 -9.99
N ASN A 300 14.66 12.60 -9.22
CA ASN A 300 13.98 13.83 -9.64
C ASN A 300 12.98 13.70 -10.80
N GLN A 301 12.62 12.48 -11.21
CA GLN A 301 11.68 12.21 -12.30
C GLN A 301 10.34 11.66 -11.81
N THR A 302 9.97 11.93 -10.56
CA THR A 302 8.69 11.52 -9.94
C THR A 302 7.90 12.74 -9.48
N THR A 303 6.58 12.58 -9.34
CA THR A 303 5.75 13.61 -8.69
C THR A 303 5.80 13.44 -7.18
N MET A 304 5.54 12.23 -6.69
CA MET A 304 5.51 11.93 -5.25
C MET A 304 5.89 10.48 -4.90
N ASN A 305 6.60 9.80 -5.83
CA ASN A 305 7.05 8.41 -5.75
C ASN A 305 5.95 7.34 -5.87
N SER A 306 4.67 7.69 -5.99
CA SER A 306 3.56 6.78 -6.29
C SER A 306 2.74 7.25 -7.50
N ASP A 307 3.38 7.35 -8.65
CA ASP A 307 2.83 8.10 -9.79
C ASP A 307 1.92 7.27 -10.71
N ALA A 308 1.81 5.95 -10.50
CA ALA A 308 1.03 5.05 -11.34
C ALA A 308 0.28 3.98 -10.54
N GLY A 309 -0.78 3.46 -11.15
CA GLY A 309 -1.62 2.42 -10.57
C GLY A 309 -2.10 1.39 -11.56
N LEU A 310 -2.58 0.29 -10.99
CA LEU A 310 -3.12 -0.88 -11.65
C LEU A 310 -4.50 -1.17 -11.06
N PHE A 311 -5.50 -1.32 -11.92
CA PHE A 311 -6.85 -1.69 -11.57
C PHE A 311 -7.15 -3.06 -12.14
N LEU A 312 -7.71 -3.93 -11.28
CA LEU A 312 -8.03 -5.30 -11.62
C LEU A 312 -9.44 -5.65 -11.17
N ARG A 313 -9.97 -6.71 -11.78
CA ARG A 313 -11.26 -7.27 -11.44
C ARG A 313 -11.08 -8.75 -11.13
N ARG A 314 -11.29 -9.14 -9.87
CA ARG A 314 -11.30 -10.54 -9.43
C ARG A 314 -12.69 -11.16 -9.57
N GLU A 315 -13.71 -10.44 -9.12
CA GLU A 315 -15.08 -10.94 -9.09
C GLU A 315 -15.72 -10.99 -10.50
N PRO A 316 -16.67 -11.90 -10.75
CA PRO A 316 -17.45 -11.89 -11.98
C PRO A 316 -18.17 -10.55 -12.20
N THR A 317 -18.54 -10.26 -13.45
CA THR A 317 -19.42 -9.12 -13.78
C THR A 317 -20.68 -9.14 -12.92
N ASP A 318 -21.08 -7.98 -12.39
CA ASP A 318 -22.28 -7.82 -11.55
C ASP A 318 -22.30 -8.64 -10.25
N ALA A 319 -21.13 -9.06 -9.73
CA ALA A 319 -21.05 -9.79 -8.46
C ALA A 319 -21.60 -9.00 -7.25
N ALA A 320 -21.66 -7.66 -7.34
CA ALA A 320 -22.33 -6.81 -6.35
C ALA A 320 -23.69 -6.28 -6.86
N GLY A 321 -24.35 -7.07 -7.72
CA GLY A 321 -25.71 -6.90 -8.22
C GLY A 321 -25.83 -6.01 -9.46
N SER A 322 -25.09 -4.89 -9.50
CA SER A 322 -25.13 -3.96 -10.63
C SER A 322 -23.84 -3.14 -10.80
N ASP A 323 -22.71 -3.71 -10.38
CA ASP A 323 -21.39 -3.08 -10.44
C ASP A 323 -20.68 -3.26 -11.79
N GLY A 324 -21.30 -3.98 -12.73
CA GLY A 324 -20.72 -4.25 -14.03
C GLY A 324 -19.33 -4.86 -13.90
N ASN A 325 -18.35 -4.24 -14.56
CA ASN A 325 -16.94 -4.64 -14.54
C ASN A 325 -16.04 -3.67 -13.75
N VAL A 326 -16.63 -2.87 -12.84
CA VAL A 326 -15.87 -1.93 -12.01
C VAL A 326 -14.75 -2.67 -11.25
N ALA A 327 -13.53 -2.16 -11.31
CA ALA A 327 -12.40 -2.74 -10.60
C ALA A 327 -12.66 -2.90 -9.09
N ASP A 328 -12.31 -4.06 -8.54
CA ASP A 328 -12.46 -4.43 -7.13
C ASP A 328 -11.12 -4.55 -6.37
N LEU A 329 -10.02 -4.39 -7.10
CA LEU A 329 -8.67 -4.30 -6.57
C LEU A 329 -7.92 -3.17 -7.27
N MET A 330 -7.20 -2.38 -6.48
CA MET A 330 -6.28 -1.36 -6.96
C MET A 330 -4.88 -1.69 -6.44
N MET A 331 -3.83 -1.39 -7.20
CA MET A 331 -2.46 -1.43 -6.73
C MET A 331 -1.74 -0.15 -7.07
N HIS A 332 -0.97 0.39 -6.12
CA HIS A 332 -0.06 1.50 -6.37
C HIS A 332 1.33 1.00 -6.74
N CYS A 333 2.02 1.75 -7.60
CA CYS A 333 3.43 1.59 -7.95
C CYS A 333 4.26 2.62 -7.17
N TYR A 334 4.84 2.20 -6.04
CA TYR A 334 5.62 3.04 -5.13
C TYR A 334 7.12 2.86 -5.30
N GLN A 335 7.90 3.94 -5.29
CA GLN A 335 9.35 3.95 -5.55
C GLN A 335 10.14 4.49 -4.35
N ALA A 336 9.69 4.11 -3.15
CA ALA A 336 10.29 4.46 -1.86
C ALA A 336 10.01 3.32 -0.86
N PRO A 337 10.82 3.15 0.19
CA PRO A 337 10.64 2.10 1.19
C PRO A 337 9.43 2.40 2.07
N TYR A 338 8.56 1.40 2.22
CA TYR A 338 7.45 1.39 3.19
C TYR A 338 7.60 0.20 4.14
N SER A 339 8.76 0.16 4.80
CA SER A 339 9.24 -1.03 5.48
C SER A 339 8.88 -1.08 6.97
N HIS A 340 8.33 -0.01 7.55
CA HIS A 340 8.05 0.07 8.99
C HIS A 340 7.26 -1.14 9.53
N HIS A 341 6.27 -1.62 8.78
CA HIS A 341 5.46 -2.76 9.20
C HIS A 341 6.10 -4.11 8.86
N THR A 342 6.88 -4.21 7.79
CA THR A 342 7.56 -5.45 7.39
C THR A 342 8.83 -5.70 8.19
N GLU A 343 9.62 -4.67 8.51
CA GLU A 343 10.77 -4.77 9.42
C GLU A 343 10.34 -5.26 10.79
N ARG A 344 9.22 -4.73 11.31
CA ARG A 344 8.62 -5.20 12.57
C ARG A 344 8.20 -6.67 12.52
N ALA A 345 7.90 -7.19 11.33
CA ALA A 345 7.61 -8.59 11.09
C ALA A 345 8.87 -9.44 10.78
N GLY A 346 10.07 -8.84 10.82
CA GLY A 346 11.35 -9.53 10.63
C GLY A 346 11.84 -9.60 9.18
N PHE A 347 11.25 -8.85 8.25
CA PHE A 347 11.76 -8.74 6.88
C PHE A 347 12.97 -7.80 6.82
N GLU A 348 13.89 -8.07 5.89
CA GLU A 348 15.06 -7.23 5.66
C GLU A 348 14.66 -5.84 5.14
N PHE A 349 15.39 -4.82 5.60
CA PHE A 349 15.25 -3.45 5.11
C PHE A 349 15.91 -3.32 3.73
N ILE A 350 15.17 -2.79 2.76
CA ILE A 350 15.69 -2.46 1.42
C ILE A 350 15.88 -0.94 1.39
N PRO A 351 17.12 -0.43 1.28
CA PRO A 351 17.39 0.99 1.33
C PRO A 351 16.93 1.72 0.06
N ASP A 352 16.54 2.98 0.22
CA ASP A 352 16.51 3.92 -0.90
C ASP A 352 17.90 4.05 -1.54
N PRO A 353 17.99 4.30 -2.85
CA PRO A 353 16.90 4.35 -3.84
C PRO A 353 16.70 3.00 -4.56
N TYR A 354 16.97 1.85 -3.93
CA TYR A 354 17.02 0.54 -4.59
C TYR A 354 15.74 -0.29 -4.38
N VAL A 355 14.61 0.37 -4.09
CA VAL A 355 13.36 -0.31 -3.76
C VAL A 355 12.22 0.14 -4.66
N PHE A 356 11.40 -0.85 -5.02
CA PHE A 356 10.11 -0.64 -5.66
C PHE A 356 9.04 -1.46 -4.94
N CYS A 357 7.85 -0.90 -4.77
CA CYS A 357 6.74 -1.52 -4.06
C CYS A 357 5.47 -1.59 -4.92
N MET A 358 4.75 -2.71 -4.84
CA MET A 358 3.36 -2.81 -5.27
C MET A 358 2.47 -2.88 -4.03
N ILE A 359 1.51 -1.96 -3.93
CA ILE A 359 0.65 -1.81 -2.75
C ILE A 359 -0.79 -2.12 -3.14
N PRO A 360 -1.23 -3.39 -3.08
CA PRO A 360 -2.62 -3.75 -3.31
C PRO A 360 -3.54 -3.18 -2.22
N ASN A 361 -4.67 -2.63 -2.62
CA ASN A 361 -5.71 -2.10 -1.74
C ASN A 361 -7.12 -2.47 -2.24
N ILE A 362 -8.08 -2.48 -1.32
CA ILE A 362 -9.46 -2.87 -1.58
C ILE A 362 -10.36 -1.64 -1.58
N PRO A 363 -10.84 -1.17 -2.76
CA PRO A 363 -11.61 0.07 -2.85
C PRO A 363 -13.01 -0.02 -2.21
N ARG A 364 -13.53 -1.24 -1.98
CA ARG A 364 -14.88 -1.47 -1.46
C ARG A 364 -14.85 -2.58 -0.40
N PRO A 365 -14.24 -2.33 0.77
CA PRO A 365 -14.20 -3.30 1.84
C PRO A 365 -15.61 -3.66 2.33
N ARG A 366 -15.78 -4.88 2.84
CA ARG A 366 -16.99 -5.34 3.54
C ARG A 366 -16.85 -5.30 5.04
N SER A 367 -15.63 -5.31 5.59
CA SER A 367 -15.40 -5.11 7.01
C SER A 367 -15.92 -3.73 7.46
N ARG A 368 -16.44 -3.66 8.68
CA ARG A 368 -16.99 -2.43 9.27
C ARG A 368 -16.45 -2.28 10.68
N GLY A 369 -15.74 -1.18 10.87
CA GLY A 369 -15.20 -0.80 12.16
C GLY A 369 -16.02 0.26 12.87
N ARG A 370 -15.42 0.84 13.91
CA ARG A 370 -15.96 1.93 14.71
C ARG A 370 -14.89 2.85 15.30
N VAL A 371 -15.30 4.08 15.58
CA VAL A 371 -14.60 5.11 16.35
C VAL A 371 -15.38 5.34 17.64
N TYR A 372 -14.75 5.13 18.79
CA TYR A 372 -15.45 5.23 20.08
C TYR A 372 -14.57 5.89 21.16
N LEU A 373 -15.20 6.60 22.10
CA LEU A 373 -14.52 7.18 23.24
C LEU A 373 -14.15 6.10 24.28
N THR A 374 -12.96 6.26 24.86
CA THR A 374 -12.51 5.53 26.06
C THR A 374 -12.50 6.42 27.31
N SER A 375 -12.74 7.72 27.14
CA SER A 375 -12.77 8.72 28.19
C SER A 375 -13.68 9.89 27.80
N ALA A 376 -14.28 10.54 28.80
CA ALA A 376 -15.01 11.80 28.61
C ALA A 376 -14.06 13.02 28.46
N LYS A 377 -12.75 12.85 28.67
CA LYS A 377 -11.77 13.93 28.55
C LYS A 377 -11.45 14.21 27.08
N PRO A 378 -11.68 15.44 26.55
CA PRO A 378 -11.43 15.74 25.15
C PRO A 378 -9.97 15.54 24.71
N ALA A 379 -9.01 15.65 25.63
CA ALA A 379 -7.58 15.45 25.34
C ALA A 379 -7.20 13.97 25.10
N VAL A 380 -8.06 13.02 25.44
CA VAL A 380 -7.82 11.59 25.20
C VAL A 380 -8.32 11.24 23.80
N ASN A 381 -7.46 10.61 23.00
CA ASN A 381 -7.80 10.18 21.64
C ASN A 381 -8.91 9.11 21.66
N PRO A 382 -9.77 9.07 20.64
CA PRO A 382 -10.75 7.99 20.50
C PRO A 382 -10.03 6.67 20.18
N ALA A 383 -10.65 5.56 20.54
CA ALA A 383 -10.26 4.25 20.06
C ALA A 383 -10.72 4.06 18.61
N LEU A 384 -9.81 3.56 17.77
CA LEU A 384 -10.07 3.24 16.37
C LEU A 384 -9.99 1.72 16.18
N ASP A 385 -11.14 1.10 15.97
CA ASP A 385 -11.25 -0.33 15.68
C ASP A 385 -11.73 -0.50 14.25
N PHE A 386 -10.85 -0.85 13.32
CA PHE A 386 -11.22 -1.01 11.91
C PHE A 386 -11.86 -2.37 11.61
N GLN A 387 -11.64 -3.35 12.47
CA GLN A 387 -12.01 -4.75 12.25
C GLN A 387 -11.53 -5.24 10.87
N CYS A 388 -10.27 -4.93 10.52
CA CYS A 388 -9.74 -5.29 9.21
C CYS A 388 -9.87 -6.81 8.96
N PHE A 389 -10.36 -7.19 7.77
CA PHE A 389 -10.53 -8.58 7.35
C PHE A 389 -11.42 -9.40 8.30
N SER A 390 -12.47 -8.79 8.82
CA SER A 390 -13.45 -9.43 9.72
C SER A 390 -14.78 -9.73 9.05
N ASP A 391 -14.95 -9.41 7.77
CA ASP A 391 -16.20 -9.64 7.05
C ASP A 391 -16.51 -11.15 6.97
N PRO A 392 -17.76 -11.56 7.26
CA PRO A 392 -18.10 -12.97 7.44
C PRO A 392 -17.98 -13.79 6.15
N GLU A 393 -18.07 -13.15 4.98
CA GLU A 393 -17.88 -13.80 3.69
C GLU A 393 -16.40 -13.99 3.31
N GLY A 394 -15.46 -13.38 4.05
CA GLY A 394 -14.03 -13.39 3.73
C GLY A 394 -13.69 -12.66 2.43
N TYR A 395 -14.57 -11.77 1.97
CA TYR A 395 -14.41 -10.96 0.79
C TYR A 395 -13.18 -10.06 0.91
N ASP A 396 -12.86 -9.43 2.04
CA ASP A 396 -11.72 -8.52 2.09
C ASP A 396 -10.37 -9.27 1.97
N ALA A 397 -10.26 -10.45 2.58
CA ALA A 397 -9.02 -11.23 2.48
C ALA A 397 -8.76 -11.77 1.05
N ALA A 398 -9.82 -12.02 0.28
CA ALA A 398 -9.73 -12.68 -1.02
C ALA A 398 -9.01 -11.86 -2.13
N PRO A 399 -9.39 -10.61 -2.47
CA PRO A 399 -8.71 -9.79 -3.46
C PRO A 399 -7.33 -9.35 -2.96
N MET A 400 -7.13 -9.15 -1.66
CA MET A 400 -5.80 -8.87 -1.09
C MET A 400 -4.81 -10.00 -1.40
N THR A 401 -5.17 -11.24 -1.02
CA THR A 401 -4.32 -12.41 -1.26
C THR A 401 -4.17 -12.74 -2.75
N TRP A 402 -5.22 -12.54 -3.55
CA TRP A 402 -5.16 -12.70 -5.00
C TRP A 402 -4.22 -11.67 -5.63
N GLY A 403 -4.32 -10.40 -5.22
CA GLY A 403 -3.47 -9.31 -5.69
C GLY A 403 -1.99 -9.57 -5.42
N ILE A 404 -1.67 -10.02 -4.20
CA ILE A 404 -0.30 -10.40 -3.83
C ILE A 404 0.25 -11.51 -4.74
N LYS A 405 -0.59 -12.51 -5.07
CA LYS A 405 -0.21 -13.62 -5.97
C LYS A 405 -0.10 -13.19 -7.44
N ALA A 406 -0.87 -12.19 -7.86
CA ALA A 406 -0.86 -11.68 -9.23
C ALA A 406 0.36 -10.80 -9.54
N ALA A 407 0.92 -10.14 -8.52
CA ALA A 407 1.99 -9.16 -8.70
C ALA A 407 3.26 -9.71 -9.39
N PRO A 408 3.80 -10.90 -9.04
CA PRO A 408 4.94 -11.46 -9.77
C PRO A 408 4.65 -11.69 -11.26
N GLY A 409 3.42 -12.08 -11.59
CA GLY A 409 2.98 -12.23 -12.98
C GLY A 409 3.03 -10.90 -13.74
N ALA A 410 2.60 -9.81 -13.09
CA ALA A 410 2.68 -8.45 -13.65
C ALA A 410 4.12 -8.05 -14.03
N LEU A 411 5.11 -8.57 -13.31
CA LEU A 411 6.52 -8.21 -13.44
C LEU A 411 7.31 -9.19 -14.34
N ALA A 412 6.71 -10.28 -14.81
CA ALA A 412 7.38 -11.32 -15.60
C ALA A 412 7.67 -10.94 -17.07
N SER A 413 7.52 -9.66 -17.43
CA SER A 413 7.73 -9.17 -18.79
C SER A 413 9.20 -8.81 -19.05
N GLU A 414 9.65 -8.93 -20.31
CA GLU A 414 11.03 -8.57 -20.70
C GLU A 414 11.38 -7.11 -20.37
N SER A 415 10.40 -6.21 -20.26
CA SER A 415 10.59 -4.80 -19.92
C SER A 415 11.09 -4.57 -18.49
N LEU A 416 10.97 -5.56 -17.59
CA LEU A 416 11.36 -5.46 -16.18
C LEU A 416 12.47 -6.43 -15.76
N LEU A 417 13.31 -6.90 -16.70
CA LEU A 417 14.49 -7.77 -16.44
C LEU A 417 15.57 -7.13 -15.52
N ILE A 418 15.27 -6.02 -14.84
CA ILE A 418 16.11 -5.27 -13.91
C ILE A 418 15.82 -5.64 -12.44
N ILE A 419 14.82 -6.47 -12.16
CA ILE A 419 14.38 -6.85 -10.80
C ILE A 419 15.07 -8.14 -10.35
N ASP A 420 15.64 -8.19 -9.13
CA ASP A 420 15.99 -9.46 -8.48
C ASP A 420 14.73 -10.00 -7.77
N PRO A 421 14.16 -11.13 -8.22
CA PRO A 421 12.98 -11.70 -7.59
C PRO A 421 13.38 -12.46 -6.31
N GLN A 422 13.82 -11.75 -5.28
CA GLN A 422 13.88 -12.33 -3.93
C GLN A 422 12.47 -12.38 -3.32
N ILE A 423 11.64 -13.29 -3.84
CA ILE A 423 10.40 -13.67 -3.18
C ILE A 423 10.78 -14.58 -2.02
N VAL A 424 10.85 -14.04 -0.80
CA VAL A 424 10.94 -14.84 0.42
C VAL A 424 9.57 -15.44 0.71
N TYR A 425 9.24 -16.52 0.01
CA TYR A 425 8.25 -17.48 0.51
C TYR A 425 8.94 -18.23 1.66
N HIS A 426 8.57 -17.95 2.90
CA HIS A 426 8.98 -18.78 4.03
C HIS A 426 7.85 -19.74 4.46
N PRO A 427 7.68 -20.89 3.77
CA PRO A 427 7.30 -22.12 4.42
C PRO A 427 8.55 -22.98 4.52
N CYS A 428 8.97 -23.30 5.74
CA CYS A 428 10.04 -24.23 6.10
C CYS A 428 10.49 -25.17 4.96
N LEU A 429 11.59 -24.83 4.26
CA LEU A 429 12.55 -25.70 3.54
C LEU A 429 13.45 -24.86 2.63
N GLY A 430 14.38 -24.13 3.25
CA GLY A 430 15.46 -23.46 2.53
C GLY A 430 16.43 -24.48 1.90
N ILE A 431 16.97 -24.09 0.72
CA ILE A 431 18.12 -24.64 -0.03
C ILE A 431 17.77 -25.30 -1.38
N PHE A 432 16.59 -25.89 -1.59
CA PHE A 432 16.30 -26.54 -2.89
C PHE A 432 15.86 -25.56 -4.01
N GLY A 433 15.09 -24.52 -3.69
CA GLY A 433 14.58 -23.56 -4.67
C GLY A 433 15.67 -22.73 -5.38
N ARG A 434 16.81 -22.48 -4.71
CA ARG A 434 17.91 -21.66 -5.24
C ARG A 434 18.65 -22.31 -6.42
N ARG A 435 18.64 -23.64 -6.53
CA ARG A 435 19.30 -24.35 -7.66
C ARG A 435 18.38 -24.54 -8.87
N VAL A 436 17.07 -24.67 -8.64
CA VAL A 436 16.09 -24.87 -9.72
C VAL A 436 15.86 -23.57 -10.51
N GLY A 437 15.78 -22.42 -9.83
CA GLY A 437 15.62 -21.13 -10.52
C GLY A 437 16.78 -20.77 -11.44
N ARG A 438 18.02 -21.10 -11.05
CA ARG A 438 19.22 -20.87 -11.86
C ARG A 438 19.27 -21.79 -13.09
N LEU A 439 18.86 -23.05 -12.93
CA LEU A 439 18.81 -24.03 -14.02
C LEU A 439 17.74 -23.69 -15.07
N ILE A 440 16.59 -23.16 -14.64
CA ILE A 440 15.51 -22.73 -15.56
C ILE A 440 15.94 -21.48 -16.36
N GLY A 441 16.65 -20.54 -15.72
CA GLY A 441 17.19 -19.35 -16.39
C GLY A 441 18.25 -19.68 -17.45
N GLU A 442 19.13 -20.64 -17.17
CA GLU A 442 20.17 -21.06 -18.11
C GLU A 442 19.62 -21.88 -19.29
N VAL A 443 18.57 -22.68 -19.08
CA VAL A 443 17.87 -23.44 -20.14
C VAL A 443 17.05 -22.50 -21.05
N ALA A 444 16.42 -21.47 -20.49
CA ALA A 444 15.70 -20.46 -21.28
C ALA A 444 16.64 -19.60 -22.16
N TRP A 445 17.85 -19.30 -21.65
CA TRP A 445 18.87 -18.58 -22.41
C TRP A 445 19.42 -19.42 -23.58
N ALA A 446 19.70 -20.71 -23.35
CA ALA A 446 20.16 -21.63 -24.40
C ALA A 446 19.12 -21.87 -25.50
N GLY A 447 17.83 -21.90 -25.16
CA GLY A 447 16.74 -22.05 -26.14
C GLY A 447 16.57 -20.87 -27.12
N ASN A 448 16.92 -19.65 -26.68
CA ASN A 448 16.83 -18.45 -27.51
C ASN A 448 18.05 -18.23 -28.43
N LEU A 449 19.21 -18.76 -28.07
CA LEU A 449 20.39 -18.75 -28.95
C LEU A 449 20.20 -19.65 -30.19
N VAL A 450 19.44 -20.74 -30.06
CA VAL A 450 19.15 -21.68 -31.17
C VAL A 450 18.14 -21.10 -32.17
N LYS A 451 17.29 -20.15 -31.76
CA LYS A 451 16.33 -19.47 -32.66
C LYS A 451 16.94 -18.31 -33.45
N SER A 452 18.08 -17.77 -33.01
CA SER A 452 18.74 -16.60 -33.62
C SER A 452 19.85 -16.98 -34.62
N ALA A 453 20.31 -18.24 -34.62
CA ALA A 453 21.20 -18.77 -35.66
C ALA A 453 20.37 -19.53 -36.72
N GLY A 454 19.96 -18.81 -37.77
CA GLY A 454 19.27 -19.40 -38.92
C GLY A 454 20.14 -20.45 -39.64
N LEU A 455 19.90 -21.73 -39.37
CA LEU A 455 20.40 -22.84 -40.19
C LEU A 455 19.24 -23.78 -40.51
N LEU A 456 18.73 -23.67 -41.74
CA LEU A 456 17.85 -24.65 -42.35
C LEU A 456 18.62 -25.95 -42.58
N VAL A 457 18.33 -27.01 -41.81
CA VAL A 457 18.65 -28.39 -42.22
C VAL A 457 17.51 -29.32 -41.81
N ARG A 458 16.91 -29.98 -42.82
CA ARG A 458 15.95 -31.09 -42.65
C ARG A 458 16.65 -32.27 -41.98
N LEU A 459 16.01 -32.91 -41.00
CA LEU A 459 16.42 -34.22 -40.49
C LEU A 459 15.24 -35.21 -40.50
N PRO A 460 15.43 -36.44 -41.04
CA PRO A 460 14.63 -37.60 -40.66
C PRO A 460 15.21 -38.29 -39.41
N GLN A 461 14.37 -39.14 -38.82
CA GLN A 461 14.52 -39.94 -37.59
C GLN A 461 15.90 -40.60 -37.40
N PHE A 462 16.44 -40.61 -36.15
CA PHE A 462 16.96 -41.76 -35.39
C PHE A 462 17.68 -41.34 -34.08
N GLY A 463 17.37 -42.06 -32.98
CA GLY A 463 18.20 -42.41 -31.80
C GLY A 463 19.10 -41.38 -31.10
N VAL A 464 18.73 -40.95 -29.89
CA VAL A 464 19.63 -40.23 -28.96
C VAL A 464 20.29 -41.23 -27.99
N SER A 465 21.62 -41.31 -28.01
CA SER A 465 22.44 -42.11 -27.09
C SER A 465 22.82 -41.32 -25.83
N ALA A 466 22.98 -42.05 -24.73
CA ALA A 466 23.29 -41.58 -23.39
C ALA A 466 24.74 -41.07 -23.26
N HIS A 467 24.93 -39.76 -23.09
CA HIS A 467 26.19 -39.18 -22.59
C HIS A 467 26.00 -38.07 -21.54
N ALA A 468 24.77 -37.75 -21.11
CA ALA A 468 24.50 -36.69 -20.13
C ALA A 468 24.35 -37.17 -18.67
N HIS A 469 24.32 -38.48 -18.41
CA HIS A 469 24.03 -39.02 -17.06
C HIS A 469 25.28 -39.38 -16.22
N GLY A 470 26.47 -39.49 -16.81
CA GLY A 470 27.70 -39.88 -16.09
C GLY A 470 28.42 -38.73 -15.35
N PHE A 471 28.10 -37.47 -15.66
CA PHE A 471 28.77 -36.30 -15.09
C PHE A 471 28.11 -35.84 -13.77
N ILE A 472 26.80 -36.10 -13.62
CA ILE A 472 26.00 -35.67 -12.46
C ILE A 472 26.23 -36.58 -11.24
N LEU A 473 26.50 -37.87 -11.45
CA LEU A 473 26.73 -38.82 -10.35
C LEU A 473 28.11 -38.64 -9.68
N ARG A 474 29.19 -38.41 -10.46
CA ARG A 474 30.54 -38.19 -9.92
C ARG A 474 30.69 -36.90 -9.11
N ALA A 475 29.95 -35.85 -9.48
CA ALA A 475 29.92 -34.60 -8.72
C ALA A 475 29.15 -34.71 -7.39
N THR A 476 28.26 -35.70 -7.25
CA THR A 476 27.44 -35.90 -6.06
C THR A 476 28.17 -36.71 -4.98
N GLU A 477 28.99 -37.70 -5.38
CA GLU A 477 29.81 -38.49 -4.44
C GLU A 477 30.95 -37.67 -3.80
N HIS A 478 31.62 -36.80 -4.56
CA HIS A 478 32.71 -35.97 -4.03
C HIS A 478 32.25 -34.90 -3.02
N VAL A 479 30.99 -34.48 -3.09
CA VAL A 479 30.37 -33.51 -2.17
C VAL A 479 29.84 -34.18 -0.88
N LEU A 480 29.62 -35.50 -0.91
CA LEU A 480 29.17 -36.28 0.25
C LEU A 480 30.36 -36.79 1.09
N GLU A 481 31.50 -37.12 0.49
CA GLU A 481 32.71 -37.48 1.25
C GLU A 481 33.38 -36.27 1.94
N SER A 482 33.23 -35.07 1.39
CA SER A 482 33.77 -33.82 1.98
C SER A 482 32.92 -33.25 3.12
N ARG A 483 31.70 -33.77 3.34
CA ARG A 483 30.81 -33.39 4.47
C ARG A 483 30.84 -34.33 5.67
N GLY A 484 31.59 -35.43 5.59
CA GLY A 484 31.81 -36.37 6.70
C GLY A 484 33.00 -36.04 7.62
N LYS A 485 33.72 -34.93 7.40
CA LYS A 485 34.92 -34.55 8.17
C LYS A 485 34.90 -33.14 8.79
N ILE A 486 33.75 -32.46 8.79
CA ILE A 486 33.58 -31.16 9.48
C ILE A 486 32.34 -31.24 10.36
N ALA A 487 32.41 -32.12 11.35
CA ALA A 487 31.45 -32.22 12.45
C ALA A 487 32.19 -32.71 13.71
N GLU A 488 33.27 -32.01 14.07
CA GLU A 488 33.94 -32.13 15.38
C GLU A 488 34.94 -30.97 15.51
N SER A 489 34.45 -29.78 15.88
CA SER A 489 35.19 -28.78 16.67
C SER A 489 34.37 -27.49 16.77
N GLN A 490 33.58 -27.36 17.84
CA GLN A 490 33.09 -26.08 18.33
C GLN A 490 33.66 -25.91 19.75
N GLN A 491 34.73 -25.13 19.90
CA GLN A 491 35.00 -24.34 21.11
C GLN A 491 36.23 -23.41 20.95
N ALA A 492 36.02 -22.16 21.35
CA ALA A 492 36.98 -21.14 21.83
C ALA A 492 37.79 -20.26 20.84
N THR A 493 37.39 -18.98 20.85
CA THR A 493 38.16 -17.70 20.96
C THR A 493 39.11 -17.19 19.87
N ASP A 494 38.82 -15.94 19.48
CA ASP A 494 39.66 -14.84 18.95
C ASP A 494 41.17 -15.12 18.76
N ASP A 495 41.58 -15.39 17.51
CA ASP A 495 42.87 -15.00 16.89
C ASP A 495 43.04 -15.60 15.46
N GLU A 496 42.13 -15.29 14.53
CA GLU A 496 42.13 -15.93 13.19
C GLU A 496 41.98 -14.96 11.98
N GLN A 497 42.49 -13.74 12.10
CA GLN A 497 42.60 -12.81 10.96
C GLN A 497 43.97 -12.82 10.25
N VAL A 498 44.97 -13.56 10.73
CA VAL A 498 46.33 -13.56 10.13
C VAL A 498 46.66 -14.85 9.35
N GLN A 499 45.91 -15.94 9.50
CA GLN A 499 46.20 -17.22 8.82
C GLN A 499 45.42 -17.50 7.51
N ARG A 500 44.54 -16.59 7.07
CA ARG A 500 43.76 -16.77 5.81
C ARG A 500 44.48 -16.31 4.54
N GLN A 501 45.70 -15.80 4.63
CA GLN A 501 46.48 -15.37 3.46
C GLN A 501 47.41 -16.44 2.85
N ASP A 502 47.75 -17.51 3.58
CA ASP A 502 48.66 -18.56 3.07
C ASP A 502 47.95 -19.78 2.43
N GLN A 503 46.70 -20.08 2.82
CA GLN A 503 45.93 -21.17 2.18
C GLN A 503 45.49 -20.87 0.74
N ARG A 504 45.49 -19.59 0.33
CA ARG A 504 45.11 -19.17 -1.03
C ARG A 504 46.22 -19.39 -2.07
N ARG A 505 47.45 -19.72 -1.65
CA ARG A 505 48.59 -20.02 -2.53
C ARG A 505 48.78 -21.52 -2.85
N HIS A 506 48.13 -22.43 -2.12
CA HIS A 506 48.25 -23.87 -2.37
C HIS A 506 47.21 -24.46 -3.35
N LEU A 507 46.06 -23.80 -3.54
CA LEU A 507 44.99 -24.26 -4.44
C LEU A 507 45.21 -23.91 -5.93
N VAL A 508 46.20 -23.07 -6.25
CA VAL A 508 46.55 -22.71 -7.64
C VAL A 508 47.55 -23.68 -8.27
N ARG A 509 48.14 -24.60 -7.49
CA ARG A 509 49.14 -25.58 -7.98
C ARG A 509 48.59 -26.99 -8.26
N ALA A 510 47.35 -27.30 -7.91
CA ALA A 510 46.77 -28.64 -8.11
C ALA A 510 46.00 -28.80 -9.45
N ARG A 511 46.04 -27.79 -10.34
CA ARG A 511 45.34 -27.79 -11.64
C ARG A 511 46.23 -28.15 -12.83
N ALA A 512 47.41 -28.69 -12.58
CA ALA A 512 48.36 -29.08 -13.62
C ALA A 512 49.00 -30.41 -13.24
N GLU A 513 48.26 -31.51 -13.36
CA GLU A 513 48.82 -32.85 -13.55
C GLU A 513 47.69 -33.86 -13.86
N MET A 514 47.89 -34.59 -14.96
CA MET A 514 47.34 -35.91 -15.29
C MET A 514 45.97 -35.99 -15.99
N ASP A 515 46.04 -35.82 -17.31
CA ASP A 515 45.41 -36.72 -18.29
C ASP A 515 46.02 -38.15 -18.17
N VAL A 516 45.28 -39.16 -18.66
CA VAL A 516 45.69 -40.49 -19.18
C VAL A 516 44.91 -41.70 -18.57
N ASP A 517 44.26 -42.43 -19.49
CA ASP A 517 43.83 -43.84 -19.53
C ASP A 517 42.53 -44.40 -18.87
N ASN A 518 41.72 -45.03 -19.74
CA ASN A 518 40.72 -46.09 -19.56
C ASN A 518 41.45 -47.46 -19.78
N PRO A 519 41.05 -48.68 -19.31
CA PRO A 519 39.67 -49.20 -19.31
C PRO A 519 39.25 -50.30 -18.28
N ALA A 520 37.94 -50.62 -18.35
CA ALA A 520 37.29 -51.95 -18.21
C ALA A 520 36.93 -52.58 -16.83
N ASP A 521 35.69 -53.09 -16.82
CA ASP A 521 35.05 -54.16 -16.05
C ASP A 521 34.89 -54.07 -14.52
N LYS A 522 33.63 -54.02 -14.07
CA LYS A 522 32.98 -55.04 -13.21
C LYS A 522 31.54 -54.66 -12.79
N GLY A 523 30.57 -55.47 -13.23
CA GLY A 523 29.41 -55.94 -12.44
C GLY A 523 28.30 -54.95 -12.04
N VAL A 524 27.10 -55.15 -12.58
CA VAL A 524 25.84 -54.56 -12.09
C VAL A 524 25.37 -55.29 -10.83
N PRO A 525 25.08 -54.63 -9.69
CA PRO A 525 24.42 -55.26 -8.55
C PRO A 525 22.89 -55.24 -8.68
N ASP A 526 22.27 -56.37 -8.35
CA ASP A 526 20.82 -56.66 -8.36
C ASP A 526 20.00 -55.79 -7.38
N ASP A 527 18.79 -55.40 -7.77
CA ASP A 527 17.88 -54.45 -7.09
C ASP A 527 17.54 -54.84 -5.65
N ARG A 528 17.67 -56.12 -5.29
CA ARG A 528 17.43 -56.61 -3.90
C ARG A 528 18.49 -56.16 -2.89
N PHE A 529 19.71 -55.82 -3.33
CA PHE A 529 20.76 -55.31 -2.43
C PHE A 529 20.49 -53.86 -2.03
N LEU A 530 20.02 -53.04 -2.98
CA LEU A 530 19.63 -51.64 -2.77
C LEU A 530 18.39 -51.52 -1.87
N GLU A 531 17.42 -52.42 -2.02
CA GLU A 531 16.23 -52.48 -1.15
C GLU A 531 16.58 -52.77 0.32
N SER A 532 17.56 -53.64 0.57
CA SER A 532 18.01 -53.99 1.93
C SER A 532 18.68 -52.81 2.67
N ILE A 533 19.40 -51.95 1.92
CA ILE A 533 20.08 -50.77 2.44
C ILE A 533 19.05 -49.68 2.79
N LEU A 534 18.04 -49.48 1.92
CA LEU A 534 16.98 -48.49 2.13
C LEU A 534 16.10 -48.84 3.34
N ILE A 535 15.77 -50.12 3.55
CA ILE A 535 14.99 -50.58 4.71
C ILE A 535 15.80 -50.42 6.02
N SER A 536 17.12 -50.63 5.98
CA SER A 536 18.00 -50.44 7.14
C SER A 536 18.16 -48.97 7.53
N LEU A 537 18.25 -48.07 6.54
CA LEU A 537 18.31 -46.61 6.74
C LEU A 537 16.98 -46.03 7.27
N ALA A 538 15.84 -46.51 6.75
CA ALA A 538 14.52 -46.08 7.22
C ALA A 538 14.26 -46.48 8.69
N LYS A 539 14.72 -47.66 9.11
CA LYS A 539 14.64 -48.11 10.52
C LYS A 539 15.54 -47.31 11.46
N ARG A 540 16.72 -46.84 11.00
CA ARG A 540 17.59 -45.96 11.81
C ARG A 540 17.00 -44.56 11.97
N TYR A 541 16.38 -43.99 10.93
CA TYR A 541 15.76 -42.67 10.99
C TYR A 541 14.50 -42.63 11.85
N SER A 542 13.68 -43.69 11.83
CA SER A 542 12.47 -43.79 12.66
C SER A 542 12.78 -43.86 14.18
N ASN A 543 13.90 -44.50 14.56
CA ASN A 543 14.34 -44.59 15.96
C ASN A 543 14.97 -43.30 16.50
N GLN A 544 15.48 -42.40 15.63
CA GLN A 544 16.02 -41.10 16.02
C GLN A 544 14.93 -40.04 16.29
N MET A 545 13.75 -40.18 15.70
CA MET A 545 12.63 -39.24 15.86
C MET A 545 11.80 -39.45 17.15
N ARG A 546 11.97 -40.57 17.88
CA ARG A 546 11.24 -40.87 19.14
C ARG A 546 11.97 -40.45 20.43
N ARG A 547 13.00 -39.60 20.35
CA ARG A 547 13.82 -39.18 21.52
C ARG A 547 13.94 -37.67 21.75
N LYS A 548 12.99 -36.88 21.27
CA LYS A 548 12.89 -35.44 21.61
C LYS A 548 11.48 -35.01 22.00
N ASP A 549 10.90 -35.75 22.94
CA ASP A 549 9.99 -35.20 23.94
C ASP A 549 10.66 -35.48 25.28
N VAL A 550 10.49 -34.57 26.26
CA VAL A 550 11.04 -34.56 27.65
C VAL A 550 12.21 -33.58 27.86
N LEU A 551 11.89 -32.33 28.26
CA LEU A 551 12.27 -31.66 29.52
C LEU A 551 12.20 -30.12 29.42
N ILE A 552 11.29 -29.54 30.21
CA ILE A 552 11.18 -28.20 30.82
C ILE A 552 11.25 -26.98 29.87
#